data_AF-A0AAE4JIC7-F1
#
_entry.id   AF-A0AAE4JIC7-F1
#
_cell.length_a   1.000
_cell.length_b   1.000
_cell.length_c   1.000
_cell.angle_alpha   90.00
_cell.angle_beta   90.00
_cell.angle_gamma   90.00
#
_symmetry.space_group_name_H-M   'P 1'
#
loop_
_entity.id
_entity.type
_entity.pdbx_description
1 polymer ?
#
loop_
_entity_poly.entity_id
_entity_poly.type
_entity_poly.pdbx_seq_one_letter_code
_entity_poly.pdbx_strand_id
1 'polypeptide(L)'
;MFKSRGLSILLFVVVLLLAGCSGSAPADISTADPTPSPSPTTTDTTTANGTVQVHYINVGQSVSTLVVGPTGETMLIDTGHFTDDGEYVLQYLQRHDIDRIDHLVVSHNDADHIGGNAVIINYYETEANGIGAIYDPGIAASTQTYERYLDAVEEHGVTLYETREGDSIQFEGVDTQVLGPPEPYLDNDGRNENSIVLKLTHGETSFLLTGDAEDDQEAYLVDKYGNQLQATVLKAGHHGSSSSTSGDLLDAVQPGAVVISSAYDSQYGHPTDEVLQRLHDRSIPAYWTATHGDIVLVSDGAGVSVRTQQAAPTDPLAIRDGEPVEPGTSGTVVERDRLGATPVTTQTATIVTDGGTTGTADSLQIADINADAEGDDRENLNDEYVVFENTGEESLDLSGWTVEDDAGRTYTFPDSYTLGAGETVTLYTGSGTDSDTDLYWGSGSPIWNNGGDTVTVRNSDGDIVRQETYE
;
A
#
# COMPACT_ATOMS: atom_id res chain seq x y z
N MET A 1 -64.88 -28.79 12.71
CA MET A 1 -65.26 -29.01 11.29
C MET A 1 -64.00 -28.76 10.46
N PHE A 2 -63.43 -29.82 9.86
CA PHE A 2 -62.49 -29.88 8.70
C PHE A 2 -61.31 -28.87 8.60
N LYS A 3 -60.06 -29.23 8.25
CA LYS A 3 -59.46 -30.43 7.66
C LYS A 3 -57.93 -30.30 7.71
N SER A 4 -57.22 -31.42 7.89
CA SER A 4 -55.78 -31.56 7.70
C SER A 4 -55.38 -31.60 6.21
N ARG A 5 -54.14 -31.18 5.91
CA ARG A 5 -53.33 -31.54 4.73
C ARG A 5 -51.88 -31.47 5.22
N GLY A 6 -51.01 -32.47 5.12
CA GLY A 6 -50.92 -33.59 4.18
C GLY A 6 -49.53 -33.54 3.55
N LEU A 7 -48.54 -34.08 4.27
CA LEU A 7 -47.12 -34.22 3.89
C LEU A 7 -47.00 -35.02 2.58
N SER A 8 -46.26 -34.51 1.59
CA SER A 8 -45.94 -35.24 0.36
C SER A 8 -44.43 -35.48 0.28
N ILE A 9 -44.04 -36.74 0.40
CA ILE A 9 -42.67 -37.23 0.18
C ILE A 9 -42.57 -37.62 -1.30
N LEU A 10 -41.62 -37.03 -2.02
CA LEU A 10 -41.31 -37.36 -3.41
C LEU A 10 -40.06 -38.26 -3.45
N LEU A 11 -40.24 -39.51 -3.88
CA LEU A 11 -39.20 -40.50 -4.08
C LEU A 11 -38.72 -40.43 -5.54
N PHE A 12 -37.46 -40.08 -5.78
CA PHE A 12 -36.84 -40.13 -7.11
C PHE A 12 -35.93 -41.36 -7.22
N VAL A 13 -36.23 -42.23 -8.19
CA VAL A 13 -35.44 -43.40 -8.56
C VAL A 13 -34.68 -43.04 -9.84
N VAL A 14 -33.35 -43.09 -9.81
CA VAL A 14 -32.50 -42.96 -11.01
C VAL A 14 -31.85 -44.32 -11.30
N VAL A 15 -32.09 -44.80 -12.52
CA VAL A 15 -31.58 -46.08 -13.06
C VAL A 15 -30.28 -45.81 -13.81
N LEU A 16 -29.20 -46.46 -13.37
CA LEU A 16 -27.89 -46.50 -14.04
C LEU A 16 -27.89 -47.57 -15.14
N LEU A 17 -27.50 -47.19 -16.37
CA LEU A 17 -27.21 -48.11 -17.47
C LEU A 17 -25.70 -48.11 -17.76
N LEU A 18 -25.08 -49.25 -17.47
CA LEU A 18 -23.72 -49.62 -17.86
C LEU A 18 -23.76 -50.28 -19.24
N ALA A 19 -22.86 -49.86 -20.13
CA ALA A 19 -22.47 -50.64 -21.29
C ALA A 19 -20.94 -50.59 -21.41
N GLY A 20 -20.30 -51.72 -21.09
CA GLY A 20 -18.91 -52.00 -21.44
C GLY A 20 -18.85 -52.83 -22.72
N CYS A 21 -17.74 -52.71 -23.45
CA CYS A 21 -17.28 -53.72 -24.38
C CYS A 21 -15.76 -53.88 -24.28
N SER A 22 -15.37 -55.15 -24.35
CA SER A 22 -14.09 -55.77 -24.05
C SER A 22 -13.16 -55.85 -25.28
N GLY A 23 -11.85 -55.96 -25.07
CA GLY A 23 -10.90 -56.38 -26.10
C GLY A 23 -9.50 -56.65 -25.55
N SER A 24 -9.05 -57.90 -25.64
CA SER A 24 -7.88 -58.50 -24.98
C SER A 24 -6.54 -58.31 -25.73
N ALA A 25 -5.43 -58.42 -24.99
CA ALA A 25 -4.02 -58.40 -25.43
C ALA A 25 -3.58 -59.62 -26.27
N PRO A 26 -2.37 -59.61 -26.87
CA PRO A 26 -1.21 -60.17 -26.15
C PRO A 26 0.09 -59.35 -26.26
N ALA A 27 1.01 -59.65 -25.34
CA ALA A 27 2.31 -59.02 -25.12
C ALA A 27 3.40 -59.47 -26.12
N ASP A 28 4.38 -58.60 -26.36
CA ASP A 28 5.78 -59.01 -26.44
C ASP A 28 6.74 -57.87 -26.03
N ILE A 29 7.88 -58.29 -25.49
CA ILE A 29 8.84 -57.55 -24.64
C ILE A 29 9.82 -56.71 -25.49
N SER A 30 10.07 -55.46 -25.11
CA SER A 30 11.39 -54.82 -25.31
C SER A 30 11.62 -53.66 -24.33
N THR A 31 12.75 -53.74 -23.66
CA THR A 31 13.31 -52.84 -22.64
C THR A 31 13.70 -51.47 -23.18
N ALA A 32 13.26 -50.38 -22.53
CA ALA A 32 14.05 -49.16 -22.24
C ALA A 32 13.14 -48.13 -21.53
N ASP A 33 13.52 -47.79 -20.30
CA ASP A 33 12.91 -46.76 -19.47
C ASP A 33 13.45 -45.38 -19.89
N PRO A 34 12.59 -44.35 -20.01
CA PRO A 34 13.00 -43.02 -19.60
C PRO A 34 11.98 -42.43 -18.62
N THR A 35 12.42 -42.28 -17.38
CA THR A 35 11.82 -41.39 -16.38
C THR A 35 11.73 -39.97 -16.94
N PRO A 36 10.54 -39.35 -17.01
CA PRO A 36 10.46 -37.91 -17.26
C PRO A 36 10.85 -37.17 -15.98
N SER A 37 12.00 -36.51 -16.02
CA SER A 37 12.39 -35.48 -15.06
C SER A 37 11.39 -34.33 -15.17
N PRO A 38 10.76 -33.85 -14.08
CA PRO A 38 9.97 -32.63 -14.15
C PRO A 38 10.93 -31.48 -14.48
N SER A 39 10.68 -30.85 -15.63
CA SER A 39 11.28 -29.55 -15.93
C SER A 39 10.64 -28.52 -15.01
N PRO A 40 11.40 -27.54 -14.46
CA PRO A 40 10.81 -26.49 -13.66
C PRO A 40 9.86 -25.70 -14.56
N THR A 41 8.59 -25.65 -14.17
CA THR A 41 7.65 -24.67 -14.69
C THR A 41 8.20 -23.31 -14.29
N THR A 42 8.76 -22.58 -15.24
CA THR A 42 8.87 -21.12 -15.14
C THR A 42 7.45 -20.59 -14.97
N THR A 43 7.12 -20.18 -13.75
CA THR A 43 6.09 -19.18 -13.52
C THR A 43 6.53 -17.96 -14.32
N ASP A 44 5.76 -17.62 -15.36
CA ASP A 44 5.88 -16.32 -16.02
C ASP A 44 5.66 -15.27 -14.93
N THR A 45 6.74 -14.62 -14.48
CA THR A 45 6.66 -13.42 -13.68
C THR A 45 6.08 -12.35 -14.58
N THR A 46 4.76 -12.19 -14.56
CA THR A 46 4.11 -11.00 -15.11
C THR A 46 4.77 -9.82 -14.38
N THR A 47 5.52 -9.00 -15.10
CA THR A 47 6.04 -7.75 -14.53
C THR A 47 4.82 -6.97 -14.04
N ALA A 48 4.72 -6.79 -12.72
CA ALA A 48 3.68 -5.95 -12.16
C ALA A 48 3.91 -4.53 -12.67
N ASN A 49 2.87 -3.90 -13.23
CA ASN A 49 2.95 -2.56 -13.79
C ASN A 49 2.34 -1.57 -12.81
N GLY A 50 3.00 -0.42 -12.63
CA GLY A 50 2.58 0.62 -11.70
C GLY A 50 2.96 0.30 -10.25
N THR A 51 2.35 1.01 -9.30
CA THR A 51 2.67 0.91 -7.88
C THR A 51 1.45 0.62 -7.03
N VAL A 52 1.62 -0.10 -5.94
CA VAL A 52 0.63 -0.21 -4.85
C VAL A 52 1.13 0.59 -3.66
N GLN A 53 0.31 1.49 -3.14
CA GLN A 53 0.60 2.25 -1.93
C GLN A 53 -0.27 1.74 -0.78
N VAL A 54 0.33 1.46 0.38
CA VAL A 54 -0.37 1.07 1.61
C VAL A 54 -0.05 2.11 2.68
N HIS A 55 -1.05 2.93 3.01
CA HIS A 55 -0.97 4.05 3.93
C HIS A 55 -1.55 3.62 5.27
N TYR A 56 -0.71 3.58 6.30
CA TYR A 56 -1.13 3.40 7.68
C TYR A 56 -1.28 4.79 8.31
N ILE A 57 -2.52 5.22 8.49
CA ILE A 57 -2.85 6.58 8.91
C ILE A 57 -2.69 6.68 10.43
N ASN A 58 -1.99 7.70 10.92
CA ASN A 58 -1.83 7.94 12.34
C ASN A 58 -3.12 8.51 12.96
N VAL A 59 -3.97 7.60 13.44
CA VAL A 59 -5.22 7.89 14.16
C VAL A 59 -5.14 7.48 15.63
N GLY A 60 -3.93 7.52 16.22
CA GLY A 60 -3.73 7.22 17.64
C GLY A 60 -3.95 5.74 17.96
N GLN A 61 -4.80 5.45 18.96
CA GLN A 61 -5.01 4.07 19.42
C GLN A 61 -5.81 3.24 18.42
N SER A 62 -6.44 3.89 17.45
CA SER A 62 -7.29 3.26 16.44
C SER A 62 -6.52 2.86 15.19
N VAL A 63 -7.22 2.29 14.20
CA VAL A 63 -6.63 1.96 12.91
C VAL A 63 -7.42 2.52 11.74
N SER A 64 -6.69 2.91 10.70
CA SER A 64 -7.22 3.08 9.34
C SER A 64 -6.09 2.86 8.36
N THR A 65 -6.34 2.08 7.32
CA THR A 65 -5.36 1.76 6.27
C THR A 65 -5.97 2.05 4.91
N LEU A 66 -5.37 2.98 4.15
CA LEU A 66 -5.73 3.23 2.76
C LEU A 66 -4.78 2.45 1.85
N VAL A 67 -5.34 1.72 0.88
CA VAL A 67 -4.59 1.09 -0.21
C VAL A 67 -4.97 1.77 -1.51
N VAL A 68 -3.97 2.20 -2.28
CA VAL A 68 -4.14 2.76 -3.63
C VAL A 68 -3.46 1.82 -4.63
N GLY A 69 -4.25 1.28 -5.55
CA GLY A 69 -3.78 0.34 -6.57
C GLY A 69 -3.10 1.02 -7.76
N PRO A 70 -2.49 0.25 -8.68
CA PRO A 70 -1.77 0.78 -9.84
C PRO A 70 -2.62 1.64 -10.79
N THR A 71 -3.94 1.43 -10.79
CA THR A 71 -4.90 2.16 -11.63
C THR A 71 -5.54 3.36 -10.94
N GLY A 72 -5.18 3.62 -9.68
CA GLY A 72 -5.84 4.61 -8.81
C GLY A 72 -7.09 4.09 -8.10
N GLU A 73 -7.48 2.82 -8.30
CA GLU A 73 -8.54 2.17 -7.53
C GLU A 73 -8.18 2.17 -6.03
N THR A 74 -9.18 2.40 -5.16
CA THR A 74 -8.93 2.60 -3.72
C THR A 74 -9.63 1.57 -2.84
N MET A 75 -8.93 1.14 -1.79
CA MET A 75 -9.48 0.33 -0.72
C MET A 75 -9.18 0.97 0.62
N LEU A 76 -10.22 1.35 1.37
CA LEU A 76 -10.09 1.83 2.74
C LEU A 76 -10.43 0.70 3.70
N ILE A 77 -9.52 0.35 4.59
CA ILE A 77 -9.70 -0.69 5.60
C ILE A 77 -9.74 -0.02 6.97
N ASP A 78 -10.89 -0.10 7.62
CA ASP A 78 -11.21 0.57 8.89
C ASP A 78 -11.04 2.10 8.84
N THR A 79 -11.65 2.81 9.79
CA THR A 79 -11.88 4.26 9.72
C THR A 79 -11.67 4.97 11.07
N GLY A 80 -10.94 4.36 11.98
CA GLY A 80 -10.61 4.94 13.28
C GLY A 80 -11.77 4.99 14.27
N HIS A 81 -11.61 5.72 15.38
CA HIS A 81 -12.66 6.00 16.36
C HIS A 81 -13.68 7.08 15.98
N PHE A 82 -14.82 7.10 16.68
CA PHE A 82 -15.93 8.01 16.39
C PHE A 82 -15.79 9.43 16.96
N THR A 83 -14.83 9.68 17.87
CA THR A 83 -14.76 10.97 18.58
C THR A 83 -14.07 12.06 17.76
N ASP A 84 -13.02 11.71 17.01
CA ASP A 84 -12.26 12.65 16.17
C ASP A 84 -11.54 11.91 15.00
N ASP A 85 -11.15 10.64 15.20
CA ASP A 85 -10.36 9.90 14.21
C ASP A 85 -11.05 9.72 12.86
N GLY A 86 -12.36 9.46 12.83
CA GLY A 86 -13.11 9.41 11.56
C GLY A 86 -13.03 10.71 10.76
N GLU A 87 -12.89 11.85 11.44
CA GLU A 87 -12.63 13.14 10.80
C GLU A 87 -11.17 13.25 10.35
N TYR A 88 -10.19 12.76 11.13
CA TYR A 88 -8.79 12.69 10.71
C TYR A 88 -8.58 11.82 9.48
N VAL A 89 -9.25 10.67 9.39
CA VAL A 89 -9.25 9.81 8.20
C VAL A 89 -9.83 10.57 7.02
N LEU A 90 -11.01 11.20 7.18
CA LEU A 90 -11.62 11.98 6.10
C LEU A 90 -10.70 13.12 5.61
N GLN A 91 -10.09 13.86 6.53
CA GLN A 91 -9.14 14.93 6.20
C GLN A 91 -7.89 14.37 5.50
N TYR A 92 -7.39 13.20 5.91
CA TYR A 92 -6.28 12.52 5.24
C TYR A 92 -6.67 12.18 3.79
N LEU A 93 -7.80 11.51 3.59
CA LEU A 93 -8.29 11.14 2.26
C LEU A 93 -8.47 12.36 1.34
N GLN A 94 -9.02 13.46 1.86
CA GLN A 94 -9.17 14.72 1.12
C GLN A 94 -7.82 15.34 0.72
N ARG A 95 -6.82 15.31 1.61
CA ARG A 95 -5.47 15.81 1.30
C ARG A 95 -4.73 14.97 0.27
N HIS A 96 -5.13 13.71 0.11
CA HIS A 96 -4.60 12.78 -0.88
C HIS A 96 -5.46 12.71 -2.14
N ASP A 97 -6.37 13.67 -2.33
CA ASP A 97 -7.27 13.78 -3.50
C ASP A 97 -8.08 12.50 -3.76
N ILE A 98 -8.40 11.75 -2.70
CA ILE A 98 -9.21 10.53 -2.79
C ILE A 98 -10.69 10.94 -2.87
N ASP A 99 -11.22 11.02 -4.09
CA ASP A 99 -12.60 11.41 -4.35
C ASP A 99 -13.58 10.22 -4.44
N ARG A 100 -13.08 8.99 -4.40
CA ARG A 100 -13.85 7.74 -4.43
C ARG A 100 -13.23 6.69 -3.51
N ILE A 101 -14.08 5.87 -2.88
CA ILE A 101 -13.67 4.63 -2.21
C ILE A 101 -14.24 3.45 -3.00
N ASP A 102 -13.43 2.70 -3.73
CA ASP A 102 -13.96 1.55 -4.48
C ASP A 102 -14.36 0.41 -3.54
N HIS A 103 -13.55 0.17 -2.51
CA HIS A 103 -13.77 -0.87 -1.50
C HIS A 103 -13.62 -0.33 -0.08
N LEU A 104 -14.69 -0.36 0.72
CA LEU A 104 -14.60 -0.11 2.16
C LEU A 104 -14.61 -1.45 2.89
N VAL A 105 -13.50 -1.82 3.52
CA VAL A 105 -13.37 -3.08 4.28
C VAL A 105 -13.46 -2.77 5.77
N VAL A 106 -14.34 -3.50 6.44
CA VAL A 106 -14.49 -3.48 7.89
C VAL A 106 -13.86 -4.76 8.42
N SER A 107 -12.75 -4.65 9.15
CA SER A 107 -12.12 -5.84 9.72
C SER A 107 -13.03 -6.51 10.74
N HIS A 108 -13.54 -5.75 11.71
CA HIS A 108 -14.52 -6.18 12.70
C HIS A 108 -15.23 -4.95 13.30
N ASN A 109 -16.19 -5.17 14.20
CA ASN A 109 -17.15 -4.14 14.62
C ASN A 109 -16.76 -3.32 15.86
N ASP A 110 -15.49 -3.31 16.27
CA ASP A 110 -15.05 -2.45 17.38
C ASP A 110 -14.92 -0.98 17.00
N ALA A 111 -15.15 -0.12 18.00
CA ALA A 111 -15.37 1.30 17.77
C ALA A 111 -14.13 2.04 17.26
N ASP A 112 -12.94 1.54 17.52
CA ASP A 112 -11.64 2.00 17.01
C ASP A 112 -11.31 1.48 15.60
N HIS A 113 -12.22 0.70 15.01
CA HIS A 113 -12.16 0.25 13.62
C HIS A 113 -13.29 0.86 12.79
N ILE A 114 -14.53 0.82 13.28
CA ILE A 114 -15.72 1.28 12.54
C ILE A 114 -16.20 2.69 12.92
N GLY A 115 -15.48 3.36 13.83
CA GLY A 115 -15.90 4.64 14.40
C GLY A 115 -16.16 5.73 13.37
N GLY A 116 -15.36 5.77 12.30
CA GLY A 116 -15.51 6.72 11.20
C GLY A 116 -16.44 6.27 10.07
N ASN A 117 -16.94 5.02 10.05
CA ASN A 117 -17.64 4.46 8.89
C ASN A 117 -18.83 5.31 8.46
N ALA A 118 -19.67 5.72 9.41
CA ALA A 118 -20.84 6.55 9.12
C ALA A 118 -20.44 7.93 8.55
N VAL A 119 -19.34 8.54 9.04
CA VAL A 119 -18.86 9.83 8.54
C VAL A 119 -18.35 9.69 7.10
N ILE A 120 -17.55 8.65 6.85
CA ILE A 120 -16.99 8.34 5.53
C ILE A 120 -18.11 8.05 4.53
N ILE A 121 -19.04 7.13 4.85
CA ILE A 121 -20.16 6.78 3.97
C ILE A 121 -20.98 8.02 3.62
N ASN A 122 -21.38 8.80 4.63
CA ASN A 122 -22.16 10.01 4.38
C ASN A 122 -21.42 11.00 3.48
N TYR A 123 -20.15 11.29 3.75
CA TYR A 123 -19.39 12.22 2.94
C TYR A 123 -19.23 11.75 1.50
N TYR A 124 -18.80 10.51 1.26
CA TYR A 124 -18.53 10.03 -0.09
C TYR A 124 -19.79 9.90 -0.94
N GLU A 125 -20.92 9.52 -0.34
CA GLU A 125 -22.20 9.38 -1.04
C GLU A 125 -22.89 10.74 -1.31
N THR A 126 -22.59 11.78 -0.52
CA THR A 126 -23.24 13.11 -0.71
C THR A 126 -22.35 14.16 -1.35
N GLU A 127 -21.05 14.16 -1.07
CA GLU A 127 -20.10 15.21 -1.45
C GLU A 127 -18.98 14.74 -2.40
N ALA A 128 -18.81 13.43 -2.61
CA ALA A 128 -17.76 12.87 -3.47
C ALA A 128 -18.33 11.84 -4.49
N ASN A 129 -17.48 10.97 -5.05
CA ASN A 129 -17.83 10.01 -6.10
C ASN A 129 -18.29 8.64 -5.57
N GLY A 130 -18.78 8.57 -4.33
CA GLY A 130 -19.40 7.40 -3.73
C GLY A 130 -18.45 6.30 -3.27
N ILE A 131 -19.07 5.26 -2.70
CA ILE A 131 -18.46 4.02 -2.24
C ILE A 131 -18.93 2.86 -3.13
N GLY A 132 -18.00 2.10 -3.70
CA GLY A 132 -18.32 0.99 -4.60
C GLY A 132 -19.03 -0.17 -3.88
N ALA A 133 -18.37 -0.75 -2.89
CA ALA A 133 -18.92 -1.79 -2.04
C ALA A 133 -18.29 -1.78 -0.64
N ILE A 134 -19.00 -2.36 0.31
CA ILE A 134 -18.55 -2.56 1.69
C ILE A 134 -18.42 -4.06 1.97
N TYR A 135 -17.32 -4.43 2.61
CA TYR A 135 -16.99 -5.81 2.99
C TYR A 135 -16.95 -5.89 4.52
N ASP A 136 -17.84 -6.68 5.11
CA ASP A 136 -18.04 -6.80 6.55
C ASP A 136 -18.04 -8.29 6.96
N PRO A 137 -17.50 -8.68 8.12
CA PRO A 137 -17.46 -10.09 8.51
C PRO A 137 -18.86 -10.69 8.66
N GLY A 138 -19.90 -9.89 8.94
CA GLY A 138 -21.28 -10.32 9.18
C GLY A 138 -21.61 -10.57 10.66
N ILE A 139 -20.77 -10.10 11.57
CA ILE A 139 -20.98 -10.23 13.03
C ILE A 139 -21.71 -9.00 13.54
N ALA A 140 -22.96 -9.18 13.98
CA ALA A 140 -23.76 -8.08 14.51
C ALA A 140 -23.27 -7.60 15.88
N ALA A 141 -23.23 -6.29 16.08
CA ALA A 141 -23.07 -5.65 17.38
C ALA A 141 -24.33 -4.86 17.80
N SER A 142 -24.43 -4.54 19.09
CA SER A 142 -25.49 -3.69 19.66
C SER A 142 -24.98 -2.32 20.09
N THR A 143 -23.83 -1.90 19.56
CA THR A 143 -23.21 -0.62 19.87
C THR A 143 -23.86 0.48 19.02
N GLN A 144 -23.94 1.70 19.56
CA GLN A 144 -24.42 2.86 18.80
C GLN A 144 -23.56 3.13 17.56
N THR A 145 -22.26 2.81 17.61
CA THR A 145 -21.35 2.97 16.47
C THR A 145 -21.74 2.03 15.33
N TYR A 146 -22.01 0.76 15.62
CA TYR A 146 -22.46 -0.22 14.64
C TYR A 146 -23.86 0.13 14.08
N GLU A 147 -24.79 0.59 14.94
CA GLU A 147 -26.09 1.08 14.49
C GLU A 147 -25.97 2.25 13.50
N ARG A 148 -25.16 3.28 13.81
CA ARG A 148 -24.94 4.43 12.91
C ARG A 148 -24.29 4.03 11.59
N TYR A 149 -23.36 3.08 11.62
CA TYR A 149 -22.75 2.54 10.42
C TYR A 149 -23.81 1.88 9.53
N LEU A 150 -24.62 0.96 10.06
CA LEU A 150 -25.67 0.31 9.28
C LEU A 150 -26.77 1.26 8.81
N ASP A 151 -27.13 2.26 9.62
CA ASP A 151 -28.08 3.32 9.23
C ASP A 151 -27.55 4.09 8.00
N ALA A 152 -26.25 4.43 7.97
CA ALA A 152 -25.64 5.11 6.82
C ALA A 152 -25.60 4.20 5.57
N VAL A 153 -25.32 2.90 5.73
CA VAL A 153 -25.39 1.92 4.64
C VAL A 153 -26.80 1.85 4.05
N GLU A 154 -27.83 1.75 4.91
CA GLU A 154 -29.23 1.68 4.49
C GLU A 154 -29.71 2.99 3.84
N GLU A 155 -29.34 4.14 4.41
CA GLU A 155 -29.72 5.47 3.93
C GLU A 155 -29.27 5.72 2.50
N HIS A 156 -28.02 5.39 2.18
CA HIS A 156 -27.43 5.62 0.85
C HIS A 156 -27.53 4.41 -0.08
N GLY A 157 -27.98 3.25 0.43
CA GLY A 157 -28.14 2.03 -0.36
C GLY A 157 -26.81 1.46 -0.87
N VAL A 158 -25.74 1.62 -0.10
CA VAL A 158 -24.41 1.09 -0.45
C VAL A 158 -24.43 -0.44 -0.40
N THR A 159 -23.78 -1.09 -1.36
CA THR A 159 -23.74 -2.56 -1.39
C THR A 159 -22.90 -3.07 -0.23
N LEU A 160 -23.48 -3.93 0.61
CA LEU A 160 -22.83 -4.56 1.76
C LEU A 160 -22.72 -6.08 1.55
N TYR A 161 -21.49 -6.59 1.59
CA TYR A 161 -21.18 -8.01 1.49
C TYR A 161 -20.79 -8.58 2.85
N GLU A 162 -21.45 -9.66 3.25
CA GLU A 162 -20.92 -10.57 4.28
C GLU A 162 -19.74 -11.32 3.67
N THR A 163 -18.55 -11.09 4.22
CA THR A 163 -17.26 -11.45 3.63
C THR A 163 -16.57 -12.50 4.48
N ARG A 164 -16.13 -13.59 3.86
CA ARG A 164 -15.53 -14.75 4.51
C ARG A 164 -14.24 -15.17 3.81
N GLU A 165 -13.48 -16.02 4.49
CA GLU A 165 -12.33 -16.68 3.88
C GLU A 165 -12.66 -17.32 2.53
N GLY A 166 -11.75 -17.21 1.57
CA GLY A 166 -11.93 -17.71 0.21
C GLY A 166 -12.71 -16.79 -0.72
N ASP A 167 -13.32 -15.72 -0.21
CA ASP A 167 -13.81 -14.63 -1.05
C ASP A 167 -12.62 -13.86 -1.67
N SER A 168 -12.88 -13.19 -2.79
CA SER A 168 -11.90 -12.35 -3.47
C SER A 168 -12.45 -10.95 -3.67
N ILE A 169 -11.68 -9.93 -3.33
CA ILE A 169 -11.96 -8.55 -3.71
C ILE A 169 -11.23 -8.29 -5.02
N GLN A 170 -11.97 -7.86 -6.06
CA GLN A 170 -11.36 -7.53 -7.34
C GLN A 170 -10.72 -6.16 -7.22
N PHE A 171 -9.39 -6.11 -7.22
CA PHE A 171 -8.60 -4.88 -7.09
C PHE A 171 -7.54 -4.90 -8.20
N GLU A 172 -7.68 -4.07 -9.22
CA GLU A 172 -6.94 -4.22 -10.47
C GLU A 172 -5.41 -4.13 -10.24
N GLY A 173 -4.67 -5.11 -10.77
CA GLY A 173 -3.22 -5.18 -10.61
C GLY A 173 -2.74 -5.76 -9.27
N VAL A 174 -3.64 -6.14 -8.36
CA VAL A 174 -3.30 -6.70 -7.04
C VAL A 174 -4.10 -7.97 -6.77
N ASP A 175 -3.42 -9.09 -6.49
CA ASP A 175 -4.10 -10.28 -6.00
C ASP A 175 -4.50 -10.09 -4.54
N THR A 176 -5.80 -9.92 -4.30
CA THR A 176 -6.38 -9.64 -2.98
C THR A 176 -7.18 -10.85 -2.49
N GLN A 177 -6.62 -11.56 -1.52
CA GLN A 177 -7.22 -12.77 -0.95
C GLN A 177 -7.80 -12.48 0.43
N VAL A 178 -9.03 -12.91 0.67
CA VAL A 178 -9.66 -12.92 1.99
C VAL A 178 -9.31 -14.25 2.68
N LEU A 179 -8.56 -14.19 3.77
CA LEU A 179 -8.09 -15.36 4.52
C LEU A 179 -8.94 -15.68 5.76
N GLY A 180 -9.73 -14.71 6.23
CA GLY A 180 -10.62 -14.81 7.37
C GLY A 180 -11.74 -13.77 7.27
N PRO A 181 -12.85 -13.92 8.03
CA PRO A 181 -13.07 -14.97 9.02
C PRO A 181 -13.49 -16.33 8.41
N PRO A 182 -13.30 -17.45 9.14
CA PRO A 182 -13.74 -18.77 8.69
C PRO A 182 -15.24 -19.03 8.87
N GLU A 183 -15.68 -20.16 8.30
CA GLU A 183 -17.02 -20.73 8.54
C GLU A 183 -16.88 -22.16 9.12
N PRO A 184 -17.34 -22.41 10.36
CA PRO A 184 -17.98 -21.47 11.29
C PRO A 184 -16.99 -20.45 11.87
N TYR A 185 -17.53 -19.36 12.44
CA TYR A 185 -16.74 -18.39 13.21
C TYR A 185 -16.02 -19.05 14.40
N LEU A 186 -14.89 -18.43 14.78
CA LEU A 186 -14.07 -18.79 15.93
C LEU A 186 -14.62 -18.16 17.22
N ASP A 187 -14.17 -18.68 18.37
CA ASP A 187 -14.47 -18.20 19.72
C ASP A 187 -15.91 -17.67 19.96
N ASN A 188 -16.92 -18.45 19.57
CA ASN A 188 -18.33 -18.07 19.72
C ASN A 188 -18.67 -16.70 19.11
N ASP A 189 -18.22 -16.47 17.88
CA ASP A 189 -18.37 -15.21 17.15
C ASP A 189 -17.58 -14.06 17.79
N GLY A 190 -16.45 -14.38 18.44
CA GLY A 190 -15.51 -13.40 19.00
C GLY A 190 -15.00 -12.48 17.91
N ARG A 191 -15.41 -11.20 17.95
CA ARG A 191 -15.20 -10.24 16.86
C ARG A 191 -13.74 -10.07 16.42
N ASN A 192 -12.79 -10.03 17.37
CA ASN A 192 -11.36 -9.93 17.09
C ASN A 192 -10.86 -11.18 16.35
N GLU A 193 -11.22 -12.36 16.87
CA GLU A 193 -10.91 -13.68 16.32
C GLU A 193 -11.63 -13.99 15.00
N ASN A 194 -12.46 -13.06 14.53
CA ASN A 194 -13.17 -13.16 13.27
C ASN A 194 -13.02 -11.86 12.46
N SER A 195 -11.85 -11.23 12.56
CA SER A 195 -11.49 -10.11 11.72
C SER A 195 -11.43 -10.54 10.24
N ILE A 196 -11.81 -9.65 9.31
CA ILE A 196 -11.41 -9.82 7.92
C ILE A 196 -9.88 -9.72 7.84
N VAL A 197 -9.26 -10.76 7.31
CA VAL A 197 -7.80 -10.83 7.10
C VAL A 197 -7.53 -10.80 5.61
N LEU A 198 -6.75 -9.82 5.16
CA LEU A 198 -6.42 -9.64 3.75
C LEU A 198 -4.94 -9.95 3.49
N LYS A 199 -4.68 -10.71 2.43
CA LYS A 199 -3.36 -10.79 1.81
C LYS A 199 -3.40 -10.08 0.48
N LEU A 200 -2.58 -9.04 0.34
CA LEU A 200 -2.40 -8.28 -0.90
C LEU A 200 -1.09 -8.70 -1.54
N THR A 201 -1.10 -9.14 -2.79
CA THR A 201 0.12 -9.50 -3.54
C THR A 201 0.25 -8.64 -4.79
N HIS A 202 1.39 -7.96 -4.91
CA HIS A 202 1.75 -7.11 -6.04
C HIS A 202 3.14 -7.50 -6.53
N GLY A 203 3.19 -8.16 -7.69
CA GLY A 203 4.42 -8.77 -8.20
C GLY A 203 5.02 -9.77 -7.21
N GLU A 204 6.27 -9.54 -6.80
CA GLU A 204 7.03 -10.33 -5.83
C GLU A 204 6.83 -9.85 -4.38
N THR A 205 6.10 -8.74 -4.18
CA THR A 205 5.85 -8.16 -2.86
C THR A 205 4.47 -8.51 -2.33
N SER A 206 4.30 -8.53 -1.01
CA SER A 206 2.98 -8.75 -0.41
C SER A 206 2.82 -8.15 0.98
N PHE A 207 1.57 -7.90 1.36
CA PHE A 207 1.15 -7.33 2.63
C PHE A 207 0.13 -8.26 3.28
N LEU A 208 0.28 -8.54 4.57
CA LEU A 208 -0.71 -9.25 5.38
C LEU A 208 -1.34 -8.27 6.38
N LEU A 209 -2.64 -8.03 6.23
CA LEU A 209 -3.42 -7.12 7.05
C LEU A 209 -4.39 -7.95 7.89
N THR A 210 -4.11 -8.09 9.18
CA THR A 210 -4.77 -9.07 10.05
C THR A 210 -5.96 -8.53 10.83
N GLY A 211 -6.33 -7.26 10.65
CA GLY A 211 -7.27 -6.61 11.56
C GLY A 211 -6.79 -6.74 13.00
N ASP A 212 -7.66 -7.21 13.88
CA ASP A 212 -7.35 -7.50 15.27
C ASP A 212 -7.40 -8.99 15.57
N ALA A 213 -7.02 -9.83 14.61
CA ALA A 213 -6.80 -11.26 14.85
C ALA A 213 -5.96 -11.48 16.12
N GLU A 214 -6.47 -12.32 17.01
CA GLU A 214 -5.80 -12.72 18.25
C GLU A 214 -5.40 -14.20 18.16
N ASP A 215 -5.12 -14.83 19.31
CA ASP A 215 -4.50 -16.15 19.39
C ASP A 215 -5.26 -17.23 18.59
N ASP A 216 -6.60 -17.27 18.62
CA ASP A 216 -7.38 -18.32 17.94
C ASP A 216 -7.38 -18.13 16.41
N GLN A 217 -7.54 -16.91 15.91
CA GLN A 217 -7.52 -16.62 14.48
C GLN A 217 -6.12 -16.74 13.90
N GLU A 218 -5.09 -16.28 14.61
CA GLU A 218 -3.71 -16.47 14.19
C GLU A 218 -3.34 -17.96 14.10
N ALA A 219 -3.72 -18.75 15.11
CA ALA A 219 -3.51 -20.19 15.08
C ALA A 219 -4.26 -20.85 13.91
N TYR A 220 -5.49 -20.42 13.64
CA TYR A 220 -6.27 -20.89 12.50
C TYR A 220 -5.57 -20.57 11.16
N LEU A 221 -5.12 -19.32 10.99
CA LEU A 221 -4.41 -18.89 9.78
C LEU A 221 -3.16 -19.75 9.56
N VAL A 222 -2.36 -19.97 10.60
CA VAL A 222 -1.13 -20.75 10.53
C VAL A 222 -1.40 -22.22 10.19
N ASP A 223 -2.38 -22.86 10.84
CA ASP A 223 -2.75 -24.26 10.58
C ASP A 223 -3.26 -24.44 9.14
N LYS A 224 -4.09 -23.51 8.67
CA LYS A 224 -4.73 -23.61 7.36
C LYS A 224 -3.82 -23.24 6.20
N TYR A 225 -3.12 -22.11 6.29
CA TYR A 225 -2.40 -21.53 5.17
C TYR A 225 -0.89 -21.79 5.23
N GLY A 226 -0.32 -21.93 6.44
CA GLY A 226 1.12 -22.19 6.64
C GLY A 226 1.99 -21.20 5.85
N ASN A 227 2.90 -21.71 5.02
CA ASN A 227 3.80 -20.88 4.21
C ASN A 227 3.08 -19.98 3.19
N GLN A 228 1.80 -20.21 2.89
CA GLN A 228 1.03 -19.27 2.06
C GLN A 228 0.82 -17.92 2.74
N LEU A 229 1.07 -17.81 4.05
CA LEU A 229 1.05 -16.55 4.79
C LEU A 229 2.30 -15.68 4.58
N GLN A 230 3.34 -16.18 3.89
CA GLN A 230 4.55 -15.40 3.64
C GLN A 230 4.20 -14.05 3.03
N ALA A 231 4.68 -12.97 3.67
CA ALA A 231 4.41 -11.60 3.25
C ALA A 231 5.65 -10.72 3.44
N THR A 232 5.84 -9.73 2.56
CA THR A 232 6.93 -8.74 2.70
C THR A 232 6.73 -7.88 3.94
N VAL A 233 5.49 -7.48 4.20
CA VAL A 233 5.10 -6.64 5.35
C VAL A 233 3.92 -7.26 6.07
N LEU A 234 3.97 -7.23 7.40
CA LEU A 234 2.85 -7.59 8.28
C LEU A 234 2.35 -6.34 9.01
N LYS A 235 1.03 -6.10 9.01
CA LYS A 235 0.41 -5.22 10.01
C LYS A 235 0.24 -6.02 11.30
N ALA A 236 0.79 -5.53 12.41
CA ALA A 236 0.60 -6.18 13.70
C ALA A 236 -0.90 -6.26 14.04
N GLY A 237 -1.34 -7.44 14.50
CA GLY A 237 -2.70 -7.61 15.00
C GLY A 237 -2.94 -6.74 16.24
N HIS A 238 -4.18 -6.36 16.47
CA HIS A 238 -4.68 -5.79 17.74
C HIS A 238 -3.75 -4.75 18.35
N HIS A 239 -3.32 -3.79 17.51
CA HIS A 239 -2.46 -2.66 17.90
C HIS A 239 -1.07 -3.03 18.45
N GLY A 240 -0.66 -4.29 18.33
CA GLY A 240 0.49 -4.86 19.02
C GLY A 240 0.19 -5.38 20.43
N SER A 241 -1.03 -5.87 20.68
CA SER A 241 -1.41 -6.58 21.91
C SER A 241 -0.62 -7.88 22.08
N SER A 242 -0.33 -8.26 23.32
CA SER A 242 0.33 -9.53 23.66
C SER A 242 -0.41 -10.80 23.19
N SER A 243 -1.74 -10.70 22.97
CA SER A 243 -2.65 -11.73 22.44
C SER A 243 -2.62 -11.85 20.91
N SER A 244 -1.76 -11.07 20.25
CA SER A 244 -1.63 -11.03 18.80
C SER A 244 -0.15 -11.00 18.41
N THR A 245 0.12 -11.06 17.11
CA THR A 245 1.45 -11.13 16.54
C THR A 245 2.26 -12.23 17.24
N SER A 246 1.68 -13.42 17.26
CA SER A 246 2.23 -14.61 17.91
C SER A 246 3.54 -15.05 17.23
N GLY A 247 4.34 -15.82 17.98
CA GLY A 247 5.58 -16.38 17.44
C GLY A 247 5.32 -17.29 16.23
N ASP A 248 4.25 -18.10 16.28
CA ASP A 248 3.91 -19.04 15.21
C ASP A 248 3.44 -18.29 13.95
N LEU A 249 2.68 -17.19 14.10
CA LEU A 249 2.34 -16.32 12.97
C LEU A 249 3.60 -15.69 12.36
N LEU A 250 4.48 -15.10 13.17
CA LEU A 250 5.72 -14.48 12.69
C LEU A 250 6.61 -15.50 11.95
N ASP A 251 6.67 -16.73 12.44
CA ASP A 251 7.48 -17.80 11.83
C ASP A 251 6.90 -18.28 10.48
N ALA A 252 5.58 -18.22 10.31
CA ALA A 252 4.89 -18.53 9.05
C ALA A 252 4.94 -17.38 8.04
N VAL A 253 4.78 -16.14 8.49
CA VAL A 253 4.73 -14.94 7.65
C VAL A 253 6.13 -14.49 7.21
N GLN A 254 7.13 -14.62 8.07
CA GLN A 254 8.52 -14.19 7.83
C GLN A 254 8.64 -12.77 7.24
N PRO A 255 8.03 -11.75 7.88
CA PRO A 255 7.99 -10.42 7.31
C PRO A 255 9.35 -9.72 7.37
N GLY A 256 9.63 -8.90 6.36
CA GLY A 256 10.80 -8.02 6.33
C GLY A 256 10.63 -6.80 7.24
N ALA A 257 9.39 -6.38 7.52
CA ALA A 257 9.06 -5.35 8.50
C ALA A 257 7.64 -5.56 9.06
N VAL A 258 7.39 -5.01 10.25
CA VAL A 258 6.06 -4.95 10.86
C VAL A 258 5.62 -3.50 11.04
N VAL A 259 4.39 -3.18 10.62
CA VAL A 259 3.75 -1.89 10.94
C VAL A 259 2.82 -2.06 12.13
N ILE A 260 2.92 -1.15 13.10
CA ILE A 260 2.12 -1.13 14.32
C ILE A 260 1.32 0.17 14.34
N SER A 261 0.00 0.06 14.44
CA SER A 261 -0.91 1.21 14.59
C SER A 261 -1.46 1.26 16.01
N SER A 262 -0.96 2.20 16.81
CA SER A 262 -1.42 2.45 18.19
C SER A 262 -0.92 3.80 18.71
N ALA A 263 -1.47 4.29 19.83
CA ALA A 263 -1.10 5.57 20.42
C ALA A 263 0.20 5.49 21.23
N TYR A 264 0.96 6.59 21.29
CA TYR A 264 2.19 6.67 22.10
C TYR A 264 1.93 6.34 23.57
N ASP A 265 0.93 7.02 24.14
CA ASP A 265 0.44 6.83 25.51
C ASP A 265 -0.78 5.90 25.54
N SER A 266 -0.68 4.74 24.88
CA SER A 266 -1.75 3.74 24.88
C SER A 266 -2.18 3.37 26.31
N GLN A 267 -3.48 3.52 26.61
CA GLN A 267 -4.04 3.09 27.90
C GLN A 267 -3.98 1.57 28.12
N TYR A 268 -3.76 0.81 27.04
CA TYR A 268 -3.63 -0.65 27.05
C TYR A 268 -2.17 -1.10 27.14
N GLY A 269 -1.21 -0.17 27.03
CA GLY A 269 0.22 -0.48 26.98
C GLY A 269 0.70 -0.95 25.61
N HIS A 270 -0.07 -0.70 24.55
CA HIS A 270 0.29 -1.08 23.18
C HIS A 270 1.42 -0.18 22.59
N PRO A 271 2.23 -0.73 21.67
CA PRO A 271 2.49 -2.16 21.50
C PRO A 271 3.12 -2.76 22.78
N THR A 272 2.72 -3.96 23.20
CA THR A 272 3.24 -4.51 24.45
C THR A 272 4.72 -4.93 24.33
N ASP A 273 5.43 -4.93 25.44
CA ASP A 273 6.83 -5.35 25.50
C ASP A 273 7.03 -6.79 24.98
N GLU A 274 6.04 -7.67 25.15
CA GLU A 274 6.07 -9.03 24.63
C GLU A 274 6.10 -9.07 23.10
N VAL A 275 5.29 -8.24 22.42
CA VAL A 275 5.31 -8.16 20.96
C VAL A 275 6.62 -7.57 20.48
N LEU A 276 7.08 -6.47 21.10
CA LEU A 276 8.36 -5.84 20.74
C LEU A 276 9.53 -6.81 20.92
N GLN A 277 9.55 -7.61 21.99
CA GLN A 277 10.57 -8.64 22.21
C GLN A 277 10.52 -9.73 21.13
N ARG A 278 9.32 -10.21 20.73
CA ARG A 278 9.18 -11.23 19.67
C ARG A 278 9.75 -10.74 18.34
N LEU A 279 9.55 -9.47 18.00
CA LEU A 279 10.08 -8.83 16.79
C LEU A 279 11.60 -8.64 16.88
N HIS A 280 12.09 -8.13 18.02
CA HIS A 280 13.51 -7.91 18.26
C HIS A 280 14.32 -9.22 18.19
N ASP A 281 13.81 -10.30 18.83
CA ASP A 281 14.46 -11.61 18.82
C ASP A 281 14.61 -12.21 17.41
N ARG A 282 13.75 -11.77 16.48
CA ARG A 282 13.77 -12.15 15.06
C ARG A 282 14.48 -11.13 14.16
N SER A 283 15.00 -10.04 14.74
CA SER A 283 15.61 -8.93 14.01
C SER A 283 14.67 -8.31 12.97
N ILE A 284 13.37 -8.28 13.26
CA ILE A 284 12.36 -7.68 12.38
C ILE A 284 12.19 -6.21 12.78
N PRO A 285 12.48 -5.25 11.89
CA PRO A 285 12.24 -3.84 12.17
C PRO A 285 10.75 -3.55 12.31
N ALA A 286 10.41 -2.63 13.21
CA ALA A 286 9.04 -2.21 13.45
C ALA A 286 8.88 -0.71 13.15
N TYR A 287 7.80 -0.37 12.46
CA TYR A 287 7.40 1.00 12.17
C TYR A 287 6.10 1.28 12.92
N TRP A 288 6.13 2.23 13.85
CA TRP A 288 5.02 2.51 14.75
C TRP A 288 4.45 3.90 14.49
N THR A 289 3.15 3.98 14.19
CA THR A 289 2.47 5.23 13.83
C THR A 289 2.64 6.32 14.89
N ALA A 290 2.76 5.95 16.17
CA ALA A 290 2.92 6.92 17.24
C ALA A 290 4.22 7.73 17.21
N THR A 291 5.30 7.21 16.60
CA THR A 291 6.60 7.90 16.54
C THR A 291 7.07 8.17 15.12
N HIS A 292 6.55 7.42 14.16
CA HIS A 292 6.81 7.60 12.73
C HIS A 292 5.75 8.45 12.03
N GLY A 293 4.62 8.72 12.69
CA GLY A 293 3.47 9.41 12.11
C GLY A 293 2.77 8.56 11.06
N ASP A 294 2.27 9.19 10.01
CA ASP A 294 1.77 8.46 8.84
C ASP A 294 2.90 7.62 8.21
N ILE A 295 2.61 6.36 7.91
CA ILE A 295 3.55 5.42 7.27
C ILE A 295 2.98 5.02 5.92
N VAL A 296 3.72 5.24 4.84
CA VAL A 296 3.30 4.89 3.47
C VAL A 296 4.30 3.91 2.89
N LEU A 297 3.82 2.71 2.58
CA LEU A 297 4.61 1.66 1.97
C LEU A 297 4.27 1.57 0.48
N VAL A 298 5.27 1.77 -0.37
CA VAL A 298 5.08 1.82 -1.84
C VAL A 298 5.76 0.61 -2.45
N SER A 299 4.95 -0.31 -2.99
CA SER A 299 5.41 -1.44 -3.77
C SER A 299 5.49 -1.08 -5.25
N ASP A 300 6.65 -1.32 -5.88
CA ASP A 300 6.83 -1.29 -7.33
C ASP A 300 6.71 -2.69 -7.98
N GLY A 301 6.27 -3.68 -7.19
CA GLY A 301 6.13 -5.06 -7.62
C GLY A 301 7.41 -5.89 -7.46
N ALA A 302 8.57 -5.29 -7.18
CA ALA A 302 9.81 -6.01 -6.88
C ALA A 302 10.29 -5.75 -5.44
N GLY A 303 10.11 -4.54 -4.93
CA GLY A 303 10.43 -4.16 -3.56
C GLY A 303 9.40 -3.20 -2.98
N VAL A 304 9.54 -2.91 -1.69
CA VAL A 304 8.65 -2.00 -0.95
C VAL A 304 9.49 -0.88 -0.36
N SER A 305 9.32 0.34 -0.85
CA SER A 305 9.86 1.55 -0.21
C SER A 305 9.04 1.86 1.05
N VAL A 306 9.74 2.10 2.16
CA VAL A 306 9.12 2.43 3.45
C VAL A 306 9.27 3.93 3.68
N ARG A 307 8.15 4.66 3.68
CA ARG A 307 8.14 6.11 3.90
C ARG A 307 7.46 6.46 5.21
N THR A 308 8.03 7.38 5.97
CA THR A 308 7.48 7.82 7.25
C THR A 308 7.46 9.33 7.36
N GLN A 309 6.43 9.85 8.01
CA GLN A 309 6.27 11.29 8.30
C GLN A 309 7.39 11.81 9.21
N GLN A 310 7.82 11.00 10.17
CA GLN A 310 8.89 11.31 11.09
C GLN A 310 9.95 10.21 11.11
N ALA A 311 11.22 10.59 11.22
CA ALA A 311 12.30 9.66 11.49
C ALA A 311 12.25 9.23 12.96
N ALA A 312 12.23 7.94 13.23
CA ALA A 312 12.26 7.37 14.57
C ALA A 312 13.01 6.02 14.56
N PRO A 313 13.36 5.45 15.73
CA PRO A 313 14.01 4.15 15.81
C PRO A 313 13.11 3.03 15.29
N THR A 314 13.69 2.08 14.57
CA THR A 314 13.00 0.90 14.03
C THR A 314 13.35 -0.40 14.75
N ASP A 315 14.34 -0.38 15.66
CA ASP A 315 14.56 -1.49 16.59
C ASP A 315 13.35 -1.56 17.55
N PRO A 316 12.62 -2.69 17.62
CA PRO A 316 11.44 -2.80 18.48
C PRO A 316 11.72 -2.45 19.95
N LEU A 317 12.93 -2.70 20.48
CA LEU A 317 13.26 -2.36 21.87
C LEU A 317 13.62 -0.88 22.08
N ALA A 318 13.86 -0.12 21.00
CA ALA A 318 14.13 1.31 21.03
C ALA A 318 12.98 2.15 20.43
N ILE A 319 11.90 1.52 19.96
CA ILE A 319 10.82 2.19 19.23
C ILE A 319 10.12 3.29 20.03
N ARG A 320 10.20 3.19 21.37
CA ARG A 320 9.66 4.15 22.34
C ARG A 320 10.59 5.34 22.60
N ASP A 321 11.81 5.34 22.09
CA ASP A 321 12.74 6.47 22.22
C ASP A 321 12.48 7.56 21.16
N GLY A 322 11.62 7.29 20.18
CA GLY A 322 11.18 8.27 19.20
C GLY A 322 10.21 9.30 19.80
N GLU A 323 10.28 10.55 19.32
CA GLU A 323 9.35 11.59 19.74
C GLU A 323 7.92 11.27 19.26
N PRO A 324 6.88 11.50 20.08
CA PRO A 324 5.50 11.24 19.67
C PRO A 324 5.07 12.13 18.50
N VAL A 325 4.29 11.57 17.57
CA VAL A 325 3.57 12.29 16.52
C VAL A 325 2.08 12.27 16.87
N GLU A 326 1.49 13.45 17.04
CA GLU A 326 0.08 13.59 17.37
C GLU A 326 -0.81 13.06 16.23
N PRO A 327 -1.89 12.31 16.54
CA PRO A 327 -2.85 11.83 15.55
C PRO A 327 -3.43 12.96 14.69
N GLY A 328 -3.66 12.68 13.41
CA GLY A 328 -4.22 13.65 12.46
C GLY A 328 -3.26 14.78 12.05
N THR A 329 -2.01 14.79 12.53
CA THR A 329 -1.00 15.76 12.07
C THR A 329 -0.70 15.56 10.60
N SER A 330 -0.82 16.62 9.79
CA SER A 330 -0.42 16.59 8.39
C SER A 330 1.10 16.75 8.24
N GLY A 331 1.69 16.03 7.30
CA GLY A 331 3.09 16.19 6.89
C GLY A 331 3.41 15.31 5.70
N THR A 332 4.52 15.59 5.02
CA THR A 332 5.01 14.72 3.96
C THR A 332 5.66 13.48 4.56
N VAL A 333 5.70 12.39 3.79
CA VAL A 333 6.39 11.15 4.17
C VAL A 333 7.68 11.04 3.38
N VAL A 334 8.76 10.64 4.04
CA VAL A 334 10.10 10.52 3.43
C VAL A 334 10.53 9.05 3.44
N GLU A 335 11.10 8.58 2.34
CA GLU A 335 11.65 7.22 2.24
C GLU A 335 12.81 7.01 3.21
N ARG A 336 12.69 5.98 4.07
CA ARG A 336 13.64 5.63 5.12
C ARG A 336 14.35 4.31 4.87
N ASP A 337 13.69 3.40 4.14
CA ASP A 337 14.15 2.04 3.93
C ASP A 337 13.51 1.42 2.68
N ARG A 338 14.04 0.28 2.22
CA ARG A 338 13.50 -0.49 1.09
C ARG A 338 13.61 -1.99 1.33
N LEU A 339 12.46 -2.66 1.39
CA LEU A 339 12.33 -4.11 1.56
C LEU A 339 12.32 -4.83 0.20
N GLY A 340 12.69 -6.11 0.18
CA GLY A 340 12.59 -6.96 -1.02
C GLY A 340 13.66 -6.74 -2.09
N ALA A 341 14.55 -5.75 -1.93
CA ALA A 341 15.73 -5.65 -2.77
C ALA A 341 16.65 -6.86 -2.52
N THR A 342 16.99 -7.61 -3.58
CA THR A 342 18.19 -8.46 -3.51
C THR A 342 19.34 -7.54 -3.13
N PRO A 343 20.08 -7.77 -2.04
CA PRO A 343 21.22 -6.95 -1.72
C PRO A 343 22.24 -7.17 -2.84
N VAL A 344 22.32 -6.23 -3.79
CA VAL A 344 23.56 -6.03 -4.50
C VAL A 344 24.53 -5.65 -3.41
N THR A 345 25.32 -6.63 -2.99
CA THR A 345 26.48 -6.39 -2.17
C THR A 345 27.37 -5.51 -3.02
N THR A 346 27.24 -4.20 -2.91
CA THR A 346 28.29 -3.28 -3.28
C THR A 346 29.40 -3.49 -2.26
N GLN A 347 30.13 -4.58 -2.46
CA GLN A 347 31.50 -4.67 -2.02
C GLN A 347 32.14 -3.37 -2.47
N THR A 348 32.59 -2.58 -1.50
CA THR A 348 33.46 -1.43 -1.72
C THR A 348 34.72 -1.93 -2.42
N ALA A 349 34.64 -2.11 -3.74
CA ALA A 349 35.79 -2.22 -4.59
C ALA A 349 36.37 -0.80 -4.62
N THR A 350 37.51 -0.64 -3.96
CA THR A 350 38.37 0.51 -4.14
C THR A 350 38.81 0.52 -5.61
N ILE A 351 38.03 1.16 -6.47
CA ILE A 351 38.41 1.35 -7.87
C ILE A 351 39.41 2.49 -7.89
N VAL A 352 40.65 2.10 -8.13
CA VAL A 352 41.70 2.98 -8.61
C VAL A 352 41.20 3.66 -9.88
N THR A 353 41.15 4.99 -9.84
CA THR A 353 40.84 5.83 -10.99
C THR A 353 41.85 5.60 -12.09
N ASP A 354 41.36 5.14 -13.25
CA ASP A 354 42.00 5.41 -14.53
C ASP A 354 40.90 5.91 -15.48
N GLY A 355 41.14 7.04 -16.12
CA GLY A 355 40.11 7.94 -16.64
C GLY A 355 39.37 7.50 -17.91
N GLY A 356 38.22 8.15 -18.14
CA GLY A 356 37.33 8.07 -19.31
C GLY A 356 36.22 7.04 -19.12
N THR A 357 34.92 7.34 -19.15
CA THR A 357 34.11 8.40 -19.80
C THR A 357 32.86 8.59 -18.93
N THR A 358 32.51 9.83 -18.60
CA THR A 358 31.28 10.19 -17.87
C THR A 358 30.04 9.70 -18.63
N GLY A 359 29.11 9.05 -17.94
CA GLY A 359 27.84 8.65 -18.55
C GLY A 359 27.08 9.91 -19.00
N THR A 360 26.42 9.84 -20.14
CA THR A 360 25.72 11.00 -20.74
C THR A 360 24.68 11.61 -19.79
N ALA A 361 24.11 10.82 -18.87
CA ALA A 361 23.18 11.30 -17.84
C ALA A 361 23.85 12.06 -16.68
N ASP A 362 25.12 11.78 -16.36
CA ASP A 362 25.88 12.49 -15.31
C ASP A 362 26.21 13.95 -15.70
N SER A 363 25.97 14.31 -16.97
CA SER A 363 26.31 15.62 -17.53
C SER A 363 25.28 16.72 -17.21
N LEU A 364 24.04 16.37 -16.87
CA LEU A 364 23.00 17.33 -16.55
C LEU A 364 23.16 17.86 -15.12
N GLN A 365 23.27 19.17 -14.98
CA GLN A 365 23.32 19.87 -13.69
C GLN A 365 22.11 20.80 -13.54
N ILE A 366 21.69 21.02 -12.30
CA ILE A 366 20.81 22.13 -11.96
C ILE A 366 21.72 23.33 -11.68
N ALA A 367 21.66 24.33 -12.54
CA ALA A 367 22.56 25.47 -12.53
C ALA A 367 22.02 26.62 -11.66
N ASP A 368 20.70 26.75 -11.57
CA ASP A 368 20.03 27.76 -10.76
C ASP A 368 18.61 27.29 -10.40
N ILE A 369 18.13 27.72 -9.23
CA ILE A 369 16.76 27.52 -8.78
C ILE A 369 16.30 28.86 -8.21
N ASN A 370 15.27 29.46 -8.83
CA ASN A 370 14.59 30.60 -8.26
C ASN A 370 13.21 30.16 -7.80
N ALA A 371 13.10 29.83 -6.51
CA ALA A 371 11.86 29.37 -5.91
C ALA A 371 11.03 30.50 -5.28
N ASP A 372 11.66 31.62 -4.91
CA ASP A 372 10.98 32.76 -4.30
C ASP A 372 10.79 33.85 -5.36
N ALA A 373 9.62 33.90 -5.98
CA ALA A 373 9.32 34.91 -6.99
C ALA A 373 9.22 36.30 -6.35
N GLU A 374 9.63 37.35 -7.07
CA GLU A 374 9.50 38.72 -6.59
C GLU A 374 8.00 39.08 -6.48
N GLY A 375 7.50 39.14 -5.24
CA GLY A 375 6.12 39.55 -4.95
C GLY A 375 5.27 38.44 -4.35
N ASP A 376 4.03 38.30 -4.81
CA ASP A 376 3.20 37.12 -4.53
C ASP A 376 3.41 36.14 -5.69
N ASP A 377 3.91 34.95 -5.38
CA ASP A 377 4.27 33.93 -6.37
C ASP A 377 3.09 33.57 -7.28
N ARG A 378 1.85 33.66 -6.77
CA ARG A 378 0.64 33.40 -7.57
C ARG A 378 0.40 34.45 -8.65
N GLU A 379 0.96 35.64 -8.51
CA GLU A 379 0.85 36.74 -9.49
C GLU A 379 2.07 36.81 -10.42
N ASN A 380 3.16 36.08 -10.13
CA ASN A 380 4.42 36.12 -10.88
C ASN A 380 5.03 34.72 -11.10
N LEU A 381 4.22 33.77 -11.59
CA LEU A 381 4.62 32.37 -11.77
C LEU A 381 5.79 32.14 -12.74
N ASN A 382 6.17 33.12 -13.58
CA ASN A 382 7.35 33.00 -14.44
C ASN A 382 8.64 33.53 -13.79
N ASP A 383 8.56 34.03 -12.57
CA ASP A 383 9.74 34.34 -11.76
C ASP A 383 10.06 33.18 -10.80
N GLU A 384 9.29 32.09 -10.88
CA GLU A 384 9.62 30.81 -10.26
C GLU A 384 10.13 29.87 -11.36
N TYR A 385 11.39 29.41 -11.28
CA TYR A 385 12.02 28.63 -12.34
C TYR A 385 13.19 27.76 -11.87
N VAL A 386 13.54 26.78 -12.70
CA VAL A 386 14.76 25.98 -12.58
C VAL A 386 15.57 26.06 -13.88
N VAL A 387 16.89 26.25 -13.77
CA VAL A 387 17.81 26.25 -14.92
C VAL A 387 18.61 24.96 -14.92
N PHE A 388 18.59 24.26 -16.04
CA PHE A 388 19.40 23.07 -16.28
C PHE A 388 20.55 23.38 -17.23
N GLU A 389 21.75 22.85 -16.96
CA GLU A 389 22.94 22.97 -17.81
C GLU A 389 23.45 21.58 -18.21
N ASN A 390 23.75 21.38 -19.49
CA ASN A 390 24.51 20.22 -19.93
C ASN A 390 26.01 20.52 -19.84
N THR A 391 26.66 20.03 -18.79
CA THR A 391 28.10 20.21 -18.54
C THR A 391 28.99 19.20 -19.29
N GLY A 392 28.39 18.34 -20.11
CA GLY A 392 29.08 17.33 -20.91
C GLY A 392 29.72 17.89 -22.17
N GLU A 393 30.45 17.03 -22.90
CA GLU A 393 31.11 17.38 -24.16
C GLU A 393 30.24 17.10 -25.41
N GLU A 394 29.09 16.45 -25.24
CA GLU A 394 28.15 16.06 -26.32
C GLU A 394 26.73 16.58 -26.03
N SER A 395 25.89 16.62 -27.07
CA SER A 395 24.46 16.95 -26.91
C SER A 395 23.75 15.87 -26.10
N LEU A 396 22.89 16.28 -25.18
CA LEU A 396 22.07 15.41 -24.35
C LEU A 396 20.64 15.37 -24.88
N ASP A 397 20.08 14.18 -25.06
CA ASP A 397 18.68 13.99 -25.42
C ASP A 397 17.84 13.88 -24.13
N LEU A 398 16.95 14.83 -23.93
CA LEU A 398 16.06 14.92 -22.77
C LEU A 398 14.63 14.50 -23.11
N SER A 399 14.39 13.95 -24.31
CA SER A 399 13.04 13.56 -24.76
C SER A 399 12.35 12.65 -23.74
N GLY A 400 11.20 13.06 -23.23
CA GLY A 400 10.43 12.28 -22.26
C GLY A 400 11.02 12.20 -20.86
N TRP A 401 12.12 12.91 -20.58
CA TRP A 401 12.63 13.08 -19.22
C TRP A 401 11.64 13.90 -18.40
N THR A 402 11.64 13.72 -17.10
CA THR A 402 10.73 14.45 -16.21
C THR A 402 11.47 15.28 -15.18
N VAL A 403 10.85 16.39 -14.78
CA VAL A 403 11.22 17.23 -13.65
C VAL A 403 10.05 17.20 -12.66
N GLU A 404 10.33 16.90 -11.40
CA GLU A 404 9.32 16.68 -10.35
C GLU A 404 9.67 17.49 -9.10
N ASP A 405 8.68 18.15 -8.49
CA ASP A 405 8.77 18.79 -7.15
C ASP A 405 8.56 17.75 -6.03
N ASP A 406 8.81 18.12 -4.76
CA ASP A 406 8.63 17.21 -3.63
C ASP A 406 7.15 16.83 -3.38
N ALA A 407 6.21 17.57 -4.01
CA ALA A 407 4.78 17.31 -4.00
C ALA A 407 4.31 16.44 -5.19
N GLY A 408 5.22 15.92 -6.02
CA GLY A 408 4.94 15.02 -7.13
C GLY A 408 4.36 15.69 -8.39
N ARG A 409 4.32 17.03 -8.45
CA ARG A 409 3.98 17.74 -9.69
C ARG A 409 5.10 17.51 -10.68
N THR A 410 4.72 16.98 -11.84
CA THR A 410 5.68 16.57 -12.87
C THR A 410 5.53 17.42 -14.14
N TYR A 411 6.67 17.87 -14.67
CA TYR A 411 6.84 18.36 -16.03
C TYR A 411 7.56 17.29 -16.87
N THR A 412 7.14 17.12 -18.12
CA THR A 412 7.81 16.22 -19.07
C THR A 412 8.42 17.04 -20.20
N PHE A 413 9.72 16.87 -20.43
CA PHE A 413 10.40 17.50 -21.56
C PHE A 413 9.76 17.07 -22.90
N PRO A 414 9.59 17.99 -23.86
CA PRO A 414 8.98 17.68 -25.14
C PRO A 414 9.69 16.56 -25.91
N ASP A 415 8.95 15.84 -26.73
CA ASP A 415 9.53 14.87 -27.65
C ASP A 415 10.59 15.54 -28.55
N SER A 416 11.72 14.86 -28.74
CA SER A 416 12.88 15.34 -29.51
C SER A 416 13.59 16.57 -28.93
N TYR A 417 13.40 16.89 -27.64
CA TYR A 417 14.14 17.97 -26.98
C TYR A 417 15.59 17.56 -26.71
N THR A 418 16.53 18.35 -27.23
CA THR A 418 17.97 18.12 -27.07
C THR A 418 18.67 19.35 -26.51
N LEU A 419 19.53 19.16 -25.53
CA LEU A 419 20.34 20.22 -24.92
C LEU A 419 21.80 20.07 -25.35
N GLY A 420 22.34 21.05 -26.10
CA GLY A 420 23.71 21.01 -26.58
C GLY A 420 24.75 21.08 -25.45
N ALA A 421 25.99 20.70 -25.75
CA ALA A 421 27.11 20.76 -24.80
C ALA A 421 27.38 22.22 -24.35
N GLY A 422 27.34 22.47 -23.04
CA GLY A 422 27.49 23.79 -22.43
C GLY A 422 26.28 24.72 -22.60
N GLU A 423 25.15 24.21 -23.11
CA GLU A 423 23.91 24.98 -23.23
C GLU A 423 23.05 24.83 -21.96
N THR A 424 22.17 25.81 -21.77
CA THR A 424 21.23 25.87 -20.65
C THR A 424 19.79 25.95 -21.15
N VAL A 425 18.87 25.35 -20.40
CA VAL A 425 17.42 25.54 -20.57
C VAL A 425 16.80 25.97 -19.25
N THR A 426 15.89 26.95 -19.31
CA THR A 426 15.10 27.39 -18.16
C THR A 426 13.71 26.80 -18.23
N LEU A 427 13.26 26.15 -17.15
CA LEU A 427 11.88 25.71 -16.97
C LEU A 427 11.16 26.68 -16.03
N TYR A 428 10.27 27.47 -16.58
CA TYR A 428 9.41 28.41 -15.85
C TYR A 428 8.13 27.73 -15.36
N THR A 429 7.70 28.02 -14.14
CA THR A 429 6.46 27.48 -13.55
C THR A 429 5.19 27.96 -14.26
N GLY A 430 5.13 29.23 -14.65
CA GLY A 430 3.93 29.79 -15.28
C GLY A 430 3.76 29.42 -16.75
N SER A 431 3.12 30.31 -17.52
CA SER A 431 2.79 30.06 -18.92
C SER A 431 3.58 30.95 -19.88
N GLY A 432 3.84 30.43 -21.08
CA GLY A 432 4.59 31.13 -22.12
C GLY A 432 4.51 30.38 -23.45
N THR A 433 5.49 30.60 -24.32
CA THR A 433 5.63 29.84 -25.57
C THR A 433 7.00 29.21 -25.57
N ASP A 434 7.03 27.89 -25.60
CA ASP A 434 8.28 27.13 -25.56
C ASP A 434 9.22 27.51 -26.71
N SER A 435 10.51 27.53 -26.40
CA SER A 435 11.62 27.73 -27.33
C SER A 435 12.76 26.76 -26.98
N ASP A 436 13.86 26.82 -27.74
CA ASP A 436 15.04 25.98 -27.50
C ASP A 436 15.76 26.29 -26.17
N THR A 437 15.45 27.42 -25.51
CA THR A 437 16.12 27.85 -24.26
C THR A 437 15.16 28.07 -23.10
N ASP A 438 13.87 28.17 -23.38
CA ASP A 438 12.84 28.56 -22.41
C ASP A 438 11.64 27.62 -22.56
N LEU A 439 11.32 26.89 -21.50
CA LEU A 439 10.19 25.97 -21.40
C LEU A 439 9.23 26.45 -20.32
N TYR A 440 7.94 26.18 -20.50
CA TYR A 440 6.89 26.62 -19.58
C TYR A 440 6.05 25.44 -19.10
N TRP A 441 5.96 25.27 -17.79
CA TRP A 441 5.13 24.24 -17.17
C TRP A 441 3.64 24.45 -17.46
N GLY A 442 3.23 25.71 -17.62
CA GLY A 442 1.83 26.09 -17.79
C GLY A 442 1.01 25.93 -16.51
N SER A 443 1.67 25.90 -15.35
CA SER A 443 0.99 25.76 -14.07
C SER A 443 0.14 27.01 -13.76
N GLY A 444 -1.00 26.79 -13.09
CA GLY A 444 -1.86 27.85 -12.55
C GLY A 444 -1.51 28.24 -11.11
N SER A 445 -0.50 27.61 -10.51
CA SER A 445 -0.05 27.83 -9.14
C SER A 445 1.47 27.65 -9.03
N PRO A 446 2.11 28.20 -7.98
CA PRO A 446 3.53 27.96 -7.71
C PRO A 446 3.82 26.46 -7.57
N ILE A 447 5.03 26.05 -7.95
CA ILE A 447 5.51 24.66 -7.93
C ILE A 447 6.62 24.53 -6.88
N TRP A 448 7.51 25.50 -6.79
CA TRP A 448 8.77 25.46 -6.04
C TRP A 448 8.63 26.19 -4.70
N ASN A 449 8.52 25.45 -3.60
CA ASN A 449 8.26 26.06 -2.30
C ASN A 449 9.42 26.98 -1.82
N ASN A 450 9.12 28.22 -1.43
CA ASN A 450 10.13 29.22 -1.02
C ASN A 450 10.87 28.85 0.28
N GLY A 451 10.28 27.97 1.10
CA GLY A 451 10.87 27.47 2.34
C GLY A 451 11.65 26.15 2.20
N GLY A 452 11.92 25.76 0.95
CA GLY A 452 12.65 24.56 0.59
C GLY A 452 11.82 23.54 -0.17
N ASP A 453 12.44 22.92 -1.18
CA ASP A 453 11.84 21.93 -2.06
C ASP A 453 12.95 21.06 -2.67
N THR A 454 12.56 20.01 -3.41
CA THR A 454 13.48 19.15 -4.12
C THR A 454 13.12 19.07 -5.60
N VAL A 455 14.06 19.48 -6.46
CA VAL A 455 13.97 19.25 -7.90
C VAL A 455 14.51 17.85 -8.19
N THR A 456 13.65 16.94 -8.64
CA THR A 456 14.05 15.59 -9.08
C THR A 456 13.93 15.47 -10.60
N VAL A 457 15.02 15.08 -11.26
CA VAL A 457 15.05 14.83 -12.71
C VAL A 457 15.18 13.33 -12.96
N ARG A 458 14.28 12.78 -13.78
CA ARG A 458 14.32 11.38 -14.21
C ARG A 458 14.51 11.27 -15.72
N ASN A 459 15.27 10.26 -16.15
CA ASN A 459 15.36 9.94 -17.57
C ASN A 459 14.09 9.26 -18.09
N SER A 460 14.04 8.98 -19.40
CA SER A 460 12.91 8.29 -20.04
C SER A 460 12.66 6.87 -19.55
N ASP A 461 13.65 6.25 -18.89
CA ASP A 461 13.56 4.92 -18.28
C ASP A 461 13.05 4.99 -16.82
N GLY A 462 12.87 6.20 -16.27
CA GLY A 462 12.40 6.46 -14.91
C GLY A 462 13.51 6.55 -13.84
N ASP A 463 14.78 6.39 -14.24
CA ASP A 463 15.91 6.49 -13.32
C ASP A 463 16.15 7.95 -12.92
N ILE A 464 16.40 8.19 -11.63
CA ILE A 464 16.81 9.51 -11.14
C ILE A 464 18.23 9.78 -11.66
N VAL A 465 18.35 10.82 -12.47
CA VAL A 465 19.63 11.27 -13.05
C VAL A 465 20.16 12.52 -12.36
N ARG A 466 19.28 13.32 -11.77
CA ARG A 466 19.66 14.46 -10.94
C ARG A 466 18.63 14.69 -9.85
N GLN A 467 19.09 15.11 -8.68
CA GLN A 467 18.23 15.54 -7.59
C GLN A 467 18.93 16.65 -6.82
N GLU A 468 18.24 17.74 -6.53
CA GLU A 468 18.78 18.87 -5.77
C GLU A 468 17.72 19.45 -4.84
N THR A 469 18.05 19.54 -3.55
CA THR A 469 17.20 20.12 -2.52
C THR A 469 17.76 21.49 -2.14
N TYR A 470 16.87 22.47 -2.00
CA TYR A 470 17.18 23.78 -1.45
C TYR A 470 16.32 24.04 -0.21
N GLU A 471 16.74 24.99 0.64
CA GLU A 471 16.12 25.32 1.93
C GLU A 471 15.87 26.82 2.08
#